data_AF-A0A833W6G5-F1
#
_entry.id   AF-A0A833W6G5-F1
#
_cell.length_a   1.000
_cell.length_b   1.000
_cell.length_c   1.000
_cell.angle_alpha   90.00
_cell.angle_beta   90.00
_cell.angle_gamma   90.00
#
_symmetry.space_group_name_H-M   'P 1'
#
loop_
_entity.id
_entity.type
_entity.pdbx_description
1 polymer ?
#
loop_
_entity_poly.entity_id
_entity_poly.type
_entity_poly.pdbx_seq_one_letter_code
_entity_poly.pdbx_strand_id
1 'polypeptide(L)'
;MPPPVQPRVDGAQSMGTIESMEAVGKFEFFRLLHRVIVFAIALWYVVISVKTFVAPITVLRGFESNDLGTTIHESKLIVAYAGDATINESPLAQRVLKGSTALRGDSTFLLTDNEISFTECTNSHATRDLEYLAEVELIAPVIDCSLDLIVATDEAVTQLRMYFLMRQKMGQQYQSGAALLVILAPIKDMQATEVTHQFAIAFNYPYESEPHFTSAEFLAIESDNFWLFKSFPKSTVSTRQGKFVQCIGWEATLTTPWLNPTLKLSTGSYQVIQQLNWGTEWHAFASLHDSWAWTHSIHGIFAIDVLFDLGVLFYVIYQRLRKGHLWVGDAFATISNALLYRGVLVFVSNHLNGYYTLTELCLAIGSELTGRRSVHYRPELAHADLLTFFLNVTSVLSYFFHERIDPVLAFAAFELGFSYRVALVDALPALRKVVVDFAEEDYWLGVINVSPFLAKLSPMKFWTIHEITVDRKTVVISTVICIFSPMMCLAVYILIRKIIRHSTQECGFKQALRGDSGYDNYLFRNRKRYASIDAVYGNGYLIANHKYLVATEDIFSVLAMKLTRVRFTNIYVYTILPNGGVNQTAQLVYPRTIPWSDLAHLGVVKLA
;
A
#
# COMPACT_ATOMS: atom_id res chain seq x y z
N MET A 1 92.52 4.68 -32.13
CA MET A 1 91.93 5.25 -30.90
C MET A 1 90.42 5.27 -31.04
N PRO A 2 89.67 4.47 -30.27
CA PRO A 2 88.28 4.74 -29.93
C PRO A 2 88.17 5.38 -28.53
N PRO A 3 87.14 6.21 -28.28
CA PRO A 3 86.96 6.99 -27.04
C PRO A 3 86.22 6.19 -25.93
N PRO A 4 86.16 6.72 -24.69
CA PRO A 4 85.73 5.95 -23.51
C PRO A 4 84.21 5.94 -23.30
N VAL A 5 83.78 4.94 -22.53
CA VAL A 5 82.42 4.67 -22.05
C VAL A 5 81.91 5.76 -21.10
N GLN A 6 80.65 6.19 -21.27
CA GLN A 6 79.85 6.88 -20.25
C GLN A 6 78.73 5.95 -19.74
N PRO A 7 78.36 5.99 -18.45
CA PRO A 7 77.30 5.17 -17.90
C PRO A 7 75.93 5.81 -18.14
N ARG A 8 74.96 5.03 -18.65
CA ARG A 8 73.56 5.44 -18.73
C ARG A 8 72.87 5.07 -17.42
N VAL A 9 72.33 6.08 -16.75
CA VAL A 9 71.51 5.97 -15.54
C VAL A 9 70.11 5.50 -15.95
N ASP A 10 69.70 4.32 -15.48
CA ASP A 10 68.32 3.83 -15.58
C ASP A 10 67.48 4.39 -14.44
N GLY A 11 66.72 5.44 -14.74
CA GLY A 11 65.80 6.08 -13.79
C GLY A 11 64.47 6.41 -14.46
N ALA A 12 63.75 5.42 -14.98
CA ALA A 12 62.41 5.60 -15.53
C ALA A 12 61.61 4.29 -15.64
N GLN A 13 61.40 3.58 -14.52
CA GLN A 13 60.43 2.46 -14.48
C GLN A 13 59.51 2.44 -13.23
N SER A 14 59.57 3.43 -12.34
CA SER A 14 58.84 3.38 -11.07
C SER A 14 57.49 4.13 -11.05
N MET A 15 57.17 4.96 -12.06
CA MET A 15 56.00 5.87 -11.98
C MET A 15 54.75 5.33 -12.68
N GLY A 16 54.89 4.47 -13.70
CA GLY A 16 53.74 3.87 -14.41
C GLY A 16 53.05 2.72 -13.66
N THR A 17 53.73 2.08 -12.71
CA THR A 17 53.20 0.95 -11.94
C THR A 17 52.24 1.41 -10.84
N ILE A 18 52.49 2.57 -10.22
CA ILE A 18 51.70 3.08 -9.09
C ILE A 18 50.33 3.61 -9.54
N GLU A 19 50.27 4.38 -10.62
CA GLU A 19 48.98 4.86 -11.18
C GLU A 19 48.11 3.70 -11.69
N SER A 20 48.72 2.65 -12.26
CA SER A 20 48.00 1.46 -12.70
C SER A 20 47.42 0.63 -11.53
N MET A 21 48.13 0.56 -10.40
CA MET A 21 47.66 -0.13 -9.19
C MET A 21 46.54 0.63 -8.49
N GLU A 22 46.60 1.97 -8.47
CA GLU A 22 45.55 2.80 -7.88
C GLU A 22 44.25 2.74 -8.70
N ALA A 23 44.36 2.73 -10.04
CA ALA A 23 43.21 2.54 -10.93
C ALA A 23 42.58 1.15 -10.75
N VAL A 24 43.40 0.09 -10.71
CA VAL A 24 42.92 -1.29 -10.49
C VAL A 24 42.23 -1.45 -9.12
N GLY A 25 42.78 -0.85 -8.06
CA GLY A 25 42.16 -0.87 -6.73
C GLY A 25 40.81 -0.14 -6.68
N LYS A 26 40.66 1.00 -7.38
CA LYS A 26 39.38 1.72 -7.50
C LYS A 26 38.32 0.87 -8.21
N PHE A 27 38.68 0.17 -9.30
CA PHE A 27 37.75 -0.71 -10.02
C PHE A 27 37.28 -1.91 -9.18
N GLU A 28 38.16 -2.53 -8.40
CA GLU A 28 37.77 -3.62 -7.50
C GLU A 28 36.84 -3.15 -6.37
N PHE A 29 37.07 -1.94 -5.84
CA PHE A 29 36.21 -1.32 -4.84
C PHE A 29 34.78 -1.08 -5.37
N PHE A 30 34.64 -0.45 -6.54
CA PHE A 30 33.32 -0.20 -7.14
C PHE A 30 32.56 -1.49 -7.44
N ARG A 31 33.26 -2.53 -7.89
CA ARG A 31 32.67 -3.84 -8.14
C ARG A 31 32.18 -4.51 -6.86
N LEU A 32 32.95 -4.43 -5.78
CA LEU A 32 32.55 -4.95 -4.49
C LEU A 32 31.34 -4.17 -3.93
N LEU A 33 31.37 -2.84 -4.03
CA LEU A 33 30.27 -1.97 -3.61
C LEU A 33 28.98 -2.31 -4.36
N HIS A 34 29.04 -2.44 -5.69
CA HIS A 34 27.90 -2.85 -6.51
C HIS A 34 27.30 -4.18 -6.04
N ARG A 35 28.13 -5.18 -5.74
CA ARG A 35 27.66 -6.48 -5.22
C ARG A 35 26.99 -6.38 -3.86
N VAL A 36 27.48 -5.51 -2.98
CA VAL A 36 26.84 -5.23 -1.69
C VAL A 36 25.48 -4.58 -1.90
N ILE A 37 25.35 -3.65 -2.86
CA ILE A 37 24.07 -3.03 -3.22
C ILE A 37 23.10 -4.09 -3.77
N VAL A 38 23.55 -4.97 -4.67
CA VAL A 38 22.72 -6.07 -5.20
C VAL A 38 22.26 -7.00 -4.07
N PHE A 39 23.12 -7.30 -3.11
CA PHE A 39 22.75 -8.08 -1.93
C PHE A 39 21.71 -7.37 -1.05
N ALA A 40 21.85 -6.06 -0.84
CA ALA A 40 20.87 -5.25 -0.11
C ALA A 40 19.50 -5.22 -0.83
N ILE A 41 19.49 -5.13 -2.15
CA ILE A 41 18.25 -5.20 -2.96
C ILE A 41 17.60 -6.57 -2.83
N ALA A 42 18.37 -7.66 -2.83
CA ALA A 42 17.82 -8.99 -2.63
C ALA A 42 17.16 -9.14 -1.26
N LEU A 43 17.76 -8.58 -0.20
CA LEU A 43 17.14 -8.50 1.12
C LEU A 43 15.89 -7.61 1.12
N TRP A 44 15.91 -6.49 0.40
CA TRP A 44 14.76 -5.61 0.26
C TRP A 44 13.57 -6.32 -0.41
N TYR A 45 13.84 -7.12 -1.45
CA TYR A 45 12.82 -7.98 -2.07
C TYR A 45 12.20 -8.95 -1.06
N VAL A 46 13.00 -9.58 -0.19
CA VAL A 46 12.47 -10.43 0.90
C VAL A 46 11.60 -9.63 1.85
N VAL A 47 12.01 -8.41 2.24
CA VAL A 47 11.21 -7.55 3.12
C VAL A 47 9.85 -7.23 2.48
N ILE A 48 9.83 -6.90 1.19
CA ILE A 48 8.59 -6.67 0.44
C ILE A 48 7.72 -7.92 0.47
N SER A 49 8.26 -9.09 0.10
CA SER A 49 7.51 -10.35 0.09
C SER A 49 6.96 -10.75 1.47
N VAL A 50 7.72 -10.51 2.55
CA VAL A 50 7.24 -10.77 3.92
C VAL A 50 6.13 -9.80 4.32
N LYS A 51 6.25 -8.50 4.01
CA LYS A 51 5.18 -7.53 4.24
C LYS A 51 3.90 -7.94 3.52
N THR A 52 4.02 -8.34 2.25
CA THR A 52 2.89 -8.83 1.43
C THR A 52 2.34 -10.15 1.94
N PHE A 53 3.12 -11.00 2.60
CA PHE A 53 2.62 -12.21 3.25
C PHE A 53 1.84 -11.91 4.55
N VAL A 54 2.27 -10.91 5.31
CA VAL A 54 1.60 -10.53 6.57
C VAL A 54 0.32 -9.74 6.32
N ALA A 55 0.26 -8.91 5.27
CA ALA A 55 -0.90 -8.08 4.96
C ALA A 55 -2.23 -8.88 4.83
N PRO A 56 -2.30 -10.02 4.10
CA PRO A 56 -3.49 -10.85 4.06
C PRO A 56 -3.91 -11.38 5.43
N ILE A 57 -2.96 -11.74 6.30
CA ILE A 57 -3.26 -12.21 7.65
C ILE A 57 -3.95 -11.10 8.45
N THR A 58 -3.51 -9.84 8.30
CA THR A 58 -4.15 -8.69 8.95
C THR A 58 -5.56 -8.42 8.40
N VAL A 59 -5.75 -8.51 7.08
CA VAL A 59 -7.06 -8.36 6.41
C VAL A 59 -8.04 -9.44 6.87
N LEU A 60 -7.64 -10.70 6.79
CA LEU A 60 -8.51 -11.85 7.06
C LEU A 60 -8.86 -12.01 8.54
N ARG A 61 -8.01 -11.51 9.44
CA ARG A 61 -8.29 -11.48 10.88
C ARG A 61 -9.03 -10.23 11.34
N GLY A 62 -9.29 -9.28 10.43
CA GLY A 62 -9.96 -8.01 10.76
C GLY A 62 -9.20 -7.19 11.80
N PHE A 63 -7.87 -7.34 11.87
CA PHE A 63 -7.05 -6.64 12.87
C PHE A 63 -6.88 -5.15 12.56
N GLU A 64 -7.21 -4.72 11.34
CA GLU A 64 -7.19 -3.31 10.97
C GLU A 64 -8.60 -2.82 10.66
N SER A 65 -9.03 -1.78 11.38
CA SER A 65 -10.18 -0.96 11.02
C SER A 65 -9.71 0.11 10.03
N ASN A 66 -9.98 -0.11 8.75
CA ASN A 66 -9.56 0.82 7.71
C ASN A 66 -10.46 2.06 7.71
N ASP A 67 -9.90 3.20 8.12
CA ASP A 67 -10.59 4.49 8.05
C ASP A 67 -10.69 4.89 6.59
N LEU A 68 -11.91 5.18 6.12
CA LEU A 68 -12.11 5.67 4.76
C LEU A 68 -11.90 7.19 4.68
N GLY A 69 -10.92 7.68 5.45
CA GLY A 69 -10.60 9.08 5.68
C GLY A 69 -11.52 9.76 6.69
N THR A 70 -10.90 10.56 7.56
CA THR A 70 -11.56 11.57 8.40
C THR A 70 -11.91 12.79 7.56
N THR A 71 -13.19 13.11 7.44
CA THR A 71 -13.63 14.42 6.96
C THR A 71 -13.73 15.35 8.17
N ILE A 72 -12.81 16.28 8.25
CA ILE A 72 -12.75 17.29 9.30
C ILE A 72 -13.58 18.50 8.84
N HIS A 73 -14.55 18.91 9.66
CA HIS A 73 -15.37 20.12 9.41
C HIS A 73 -15.11 21.13 10.52
N GLU A 74 -14.29 22.14 10.25
CA GLU A 74 -13.92 23.16 11.24
C GLU A 74 -14.99 24.24 11.36
N SER A 75 -15.31 24.65 12.59
CA SER A 75 -16.23 25.77 12.88
C SER A 75 -15.45 26.93 13.51
N LYS A 76 -14.68 27.63 12.68
CA LYS A 76 -13.69 28.63 13.12
C LYS A 76 -14.32 29.79 13.88
N LEU A 77 -15.50 30.26 13.45
CA LEU A 77 -16.16 31.40 14.08
C LEU A 77 -16.75 30.98 15.43
N ILE A 78 -17.39 29.81 15.54
CA ILE A 78 -17.92 29.35 16.84
C ILE A 78 -16.80 29.25 17.87
N VAL A 79 -15.64 28.71 17.52
CA VAL A 79 -14.49 28.68 18.45
C VAL A 79 -14.10 30.08 18.88
N ALA A 80 -13.91 31.00 17.93
CA ALA A 80 -13.46 32.36 18.23
C ALA A 80 -14.45 33.12 19.13
N TYR A 81 -15.74 32.92 18.91
CA TYR A 81 -16.80 33.54 19.73
C TYR A 81 -17.01 32.82 21.07
N ALA A 82 -16.73 31.52 21.19
CA ALA A 82 -16.78 30.79 22.45
C ALA A 82 -15.58 31.12 23.38
N GLY A 83 -14.40 31.37 22.81
CA GLY A 83 -13.18 31.70 23.55
C GLY A 83 -12.64 30.53 24.41
N ASP A 84 -11.67 30.83 25.27
CA ASP A 84 -10.93 29.80 26.04
C ASP A 84 -11.34 29.71 27.53
N ALA A 85 -12.44 30.34 27.91
CA ALA A 85 -12.88 30.49 29.30
C ALA A 85 -14.30 29.95 29.51
N THR A 86 -14.98 30.38 30.58
CA THR A 86 -16.38 30.00 30.79
C THR A 86 -17.28 30.59 29.71
N ILE A 87 -18.36 29.89 29.33
CA ILE A 87 -19.29 30.38 28.30
C ILE A 87 -19.88 31.75 28.65
N ASN A 88 -20.05 32.06 29.94
CA ASN A 88 -20.53 33.38 30.38
C ASN A 88 -19.52 34.50 30.11
N GLU A 89 -18.23 34.20 30.12
CA GLU A 89 -17.15 35.16 29.83
C GLU A 89 -16.81 35.22 28.34
N SER A 90 -17.41 34.34 27.54
CA SER A 90 -17.17 34.26 26.09
C SER A 90 -17.52 35.56 25.36
N PRO A 91 -16.81 35.88 24.27
CA PRO A 91 -17.21 36.95 23.35
C PRO A 91 -18.68 36.82 22.87
N LEU A 92 -19.17 35.59 22.69
CA LEU A 92 -20.56 35.32 22.32
C LEU A 92 -21.54 35.83 23.40
N ALA A 93 -21.35 35.44 24.66
CA ALA A 93 -22.23 35.88 25.74
C ALA A 93 -22.09 37.39 25.99
N GLN A 94 -20.87 37.92 26.05
CA GLN A 94 -20.61 39.30 26.45
C GLN A 94 -20.87 40.32 25.34
N ARG A 95 -20.43 40.05 24.11
CA ARG A 95 -20.52 41.02 23.00
C ARG A 95 -21.78 40.83 22.17
N VAL A 96 -22.12 39.58 21.84
CA VAL A 96 -23.25 39.26 20.94
C VAL A 96 -24.58 39.24 21.70
N LEU A 97 -24.63 38.55 22.83
CA LEU A 97 -25.82 38.45 23.68
C LEU A 97 -25.92 39.57 24.72
N LYS A 98 -24.89 40.44 24.83
CA LYS A 98 -24.83 41.57 25.77
C LYS A 98 -25.07 41.16 27.24
N GLY A 99 -24.63 39.96 27.62
CA GLY A 99 -24.84 39.38 28.95
C GLY A 99 -26.27 38.94 29.24
N SER A 100 -27.16 38.93 28.24
CA SER A 100 -28.53 38.44 28.39
C SER A 100 -28.59 36.92 28.32
N THR A 101 -29.26 36.31 29.31
CA THR A 101 -29.62 34.89 29.30
C THR A 101 -31.05 34.63 28.85
N ALA A 102 -31.83 35.68 28.55
CA ALA A 102 -33.21 35.52 28.12
C ALA A 102 -33.30 34.78 26.77
N LEU A 103 -34.21 33.81 26.68
CA LEU A 103 -34.53 33.07 25.45
C LEU A 103 -34.85 34.04 24.31
N ARG A 104 -34.13 33.87 23.21
CA ARG A 104 -34.33 34.61 21.97
C ARG A 104 -35.09 33.77 20.95
N GLY A 105 -36.02 34.40 20.25
CA GLY A 105 -36.79 33.79 19.17
C GLY A 105 -36.11 33.84 17.80
N ASP A 106 -34.93 34.48 17.71
CA ASP A 106 -34.15 34.68 16.50
C ASP A 106 -32.82 33.90 16.53
N SER A 107 -32.37 33.44 15.35
CA SER A 107 -31.07 32.78 15.16
C SER A 107 -29.98 33.81 14.93
N THR A 108 -28.79 33.58 15.50
CA THR A 108 -27.62 34.42 15.28
C THR A 108 -26.68 33.75 14.29
N PHE A 109 -26.37 34.43 13.20
CA PHE A 109 -25.47 33.96 12.15
C PHE A 109 -24.12 34.66 12.27
N LEU A 110 -23.04 33.89 12.43
CA LEU A 110 -21.67 34.41 12.50
C LEU A 110 -21.14 34.53 11.06
N LEU A 111 -20.93 35.75 10.58
CA LEU A 111 -20.42 36.01 9.21
C LEU A 111 -18.89 36.11 9.20
N THR A 112 -18.34 36.82 10.18
CA THR A 112 -16.89 36.98 10.40
C THR A 112 -16.59 37.10 11.89
N ASP A 113 -15.31 37.19 12.26
CA ASP A 113 -14.85 37.34 13.66
C ASP A 113 -15.48 38.53 14.40
N ASN A 114 -16.03 39.52 13.68
CA ASN A 114 -16.64 40.72 14.26
C ASN A 114 -18.02 41.07 13.70
N GLU A 115 -18.55 40.30 12.73
CA GLU A 115 -19.81 40.60 12.06
C GLU A 115 -20.82 39.47 12.27
N ILE A 116 -22.03 39.85 12.68
CA ILE A 116 -23.16 38.95 12.91
C ILE A 116 -24.36 39.40 12.08
N SER A 117 -25.18 38.44 11.66
CA SER A 117 -26.46 38.68 11.02
C SER A 117 -27.58 37.98 11.80
N PHE A 118 -28.78 38.54 11.73
CA PHE A 118 -30.02 37.89 12.20
C PHE A 118 -30.88 37.40 11.03
N THR A 119 -30.33 37.53 9.81
CA THR A 119 -30.90 37.12 8.53
C THR A 119 -29.99 36.06 7.91
N GLU A 120 -30.61 35.00 7.41
CA GLU A 120 -30.01 33.72 7.03
C GLU A 120 -28.74 33.81 6.19
N CYS A 121 -27.85 32.82 6.34
CA CYS A 121 -26.66 32.68 5.49
C CYS A 121 -26.95 32.10 4.11
N THR A 122 -28.12 31.46 3.94
CA THR A 122 -28.88 31.20 2.70
C THR A 122 -30.03 30.24 3.08
N ASN A 123 -31.21 30.44 2.48
CA ASN A 123 -32.51 29.74 2.68
C ASN A 123 -32.46 28.38 3.41
N SER A 124 -32.42 28.38 4.74
CA SER A 124 -32.66 27.17 5.54
C SER A 124 -33.15 27.55 6.95
N HIS A 125 -34.38 27.13 7.25
CA HIS A 125 -34.99 27.31 8.56
C HIS A 125 -34.65 26.12 9.46
N ALA A 126 -33.97 26.37 10.57
CA ALA A 126 -33.74 25.38 11.62
C ALA A 126 -34.10 25.97 12.99
N THR A 127 -35.38 26.25 13.23
CA THR A 127 -35.85 26.57 14.58
C THR A 127 -37.35 26.39 14.70
N ARG A 128 -37.77 25.24 15.25
CA ARG A 128 -38.84 25.11 16.24
C ARG A 128 -38.77 23.71 16.87
N ASP A 129 -38.99 23.66 18.18
CA ASP A 129 -39.21 22.48 19.03
C ASP A 129 -37.98 21.69 19.56
N LEU A 130 -37.05 22.40 20.23
CA LEU A 130 -36.09 21.80 21.19
C LEU A 130 -36.47 22.03 22.67
N GLU A 131 -37.76 22.28 22.97
CA GLU A 131 -38.29 22.52 24.34
C GLU A 131 -38.15 21.35 25.34
N TYR A 132 -37.48 20.25 24.98
CA TYR A 132 -37.36 19.07 25.85
C TYR A 132 -36.11 19.03 26.73
N LEU A 133 -35.21 20.01 26.64
CA LEU A 133 -34.02 20.10 27.49
C LEU A 133 -34.35 20.83 28.79
N ALA A 134 -34.97 20.11 29.72
CA ALA A 134 -35.37 20.65 31.03
C ALA A 134 -34.18 21.12 31.91
N GLU A 135 -32.94 20.79 31.54
CA GLU A 135 -31.71 21.12 32.28
C GLU A 135 -30.77 22.10 31.56
N VAL A 136 -31.10 22.52 30.32
CA VAL A 136 -30.28 23.43 29.52
C VAL A 136 -31.16 24.56 28.99
N GLU A 137 -30.90 25.79 29.44
CA GLU A 137 -31.58 26.99 28.93
C GLU A 137 -31.02 27.32 27.53
N LEU A 138 -31.83 27.10 26.49
CA LEU A 138 -31.48 27.55 25.15
C LEU A 138 -31.60 29.07 25.10
N ILE A 139 -30.48 29.79 25.02
CA ILE A 139 -30.50 31.26 24.98
C ILE A 139 -30.70 31.77 23.55
N ALA A 140 -29.95 31.24 22.58
CA ALA A 140 -30.12 31.53 21.16
C ALA A 140 -29.47 30.42 20.31
N PRO A 141 -30.06 30.06 19.15
CA PRO A 141 -29.38 29.26 18.15
C PRO A 141 -28.29 30.09 17.47
N VAL A 142 -27.07 29.55 17.38
CA VAL A 142 -25.92 30.20 16.74
C VAL A 142 -25.45 29.34 15.57
N ILE A 143 -25.27 29.96 14.41
CA ILE A 143 -24.91 29.28 13.16
C ILE A 143 -23.59 29.89 12.65
N ASP A 144 -22.60 29.03 12.41
CA ASP A 144 -21.32 29.41 11.81
C ASP A 144 -21.44 29.41 10.28
N CYS A 145 -21.40 30.59 9.65
CA CYS A 145 -21.53 30.68 8.21
C CYS A 145 -20.21 30.46 7.46
N SER A 146 -19.11 30.22 8.18
CA SER A 146 -17.85 29.74 7.61
C SER A 146 -17.77 28.22 7.55
N LEU A 147 -18.74 27.50 8.12
CA LEU A 147 -18.73 26.04 8.14
C LEU A 147 -18.79 25.49 6.71
N ASP A 148 -17.80 24.68 6.35
CA ASP A 148 -17.69 24.11 5.00
C ASP A 148 -18.96 23.37 4.55
N LEU A 149 -19.69 22.74 5.48
CA LEU A 149 -20.98 22.08 5.20
C LEU A 149 -22.08 23.03 4.71
N ILE A 150 -22.02 24.31 5.10
CA ILE A 150 -22.99 25.36 4.74
C ILE A 150 -22.49 26.14 3.52
N VAL A 151 -21.19 26.39 3.43
CA VAL A 151 -20.56 27.18 2.35
C VAL A 151 -20.35 26.38 1.07
N ALA A 152 -20.12 25.07 1.19
CA ALA A 152 -19.87 24.24 0.03
C ALA A 152 -21.15 24.02 -0.78
N THR A 153 -21.21 24.68 -1.94
CA THR A 153 -22.04 24.26 -3.08
C THR A 153 -21.58 22.93 -3.70
N ASP A 154 -20.54 22.31 -3.13
CA ASP A 154 -19.91 21.09 -3.64
C ASP A 154 -20.73 19.85 -3.25
N GLU A 155 -21.05 19.04 -4.25
CA GLU A 155 -21.78 17.78 -4.12
C GLU A 155 -21.04 16.74 -3.26
N ALA A 156 -19.74 16.94 -3.02
CA ALA A 156 -18.95 16.10 -2.12
C ALA A 156 -19.21 16.39 -0.62
N VAL A 157 -19.59 17.63 -0.28
CA VAL A 157 -19.74 18.10 1.11
C VAL A 157 -21.19 17.97 1.60
N THR A 158 -22.17 18.00 0.69
CA THR A 158 -23.59 17.65 0.98
C THR A 158 -23.82 16.16 1.28
N GLN A 159 -22.75 15.36 1.30
CA GLN A 159 -22.74 13.99 1.81
C GLN A 159 -22.77 13.96 3.35
N LEU A 160 -23.79 14.56 3.97
CA LEU A 160 -24.09 14.24 5.35
C LEU A 160 -24.45 12.75 5.39
N ARG A 161 -23.58 11.94 5.99
CA ARG A 161 -23.83 10.52 6.21
C ARG A 161 -24.95 10.39 7.24
N MET A 162 -26.19 10.37 6.77
CA MET A 162 -27.31 10.09 7.65
C MET A 162 -27.27 8.62 8.08
N TYR A 163 -27.38 8.40 9.38
CA TYR A 163 -27.50 7.08 9.96
C TYR A 163 -28.98 6.74 10.12
N PHE A 164 -29.42 5.68 9.44
CA PHE A 164 -30.76 5.15 9.65
C PHE A 164 -30.76 4.22 10.85
N LEU A 165 -31.40 4.66 11.94
CA LEU A 165 -31.63 3.93 13.17
C LEU A 165 -32.75 2.88 12.98
N MET A 166 -32.43 1.60 12.77
CA MET A 166 -33.48 0.57 12.64
C MET A 166 -33.80 -0.13 13.97
N ARG A 167 -35.08 -0.43 14.18
CA ARG A 167 -35.56 -1.14 15.38
C ARG A 167 -35.73 -2.63 15.13
N GLN A 168 -35.10 -3.49 15.93
CA GLN A 168 -35.46 -4.91 16.00
C GLN A 168 -36.22 -5.19 17.31
N LYS A 169 -37.40 -5.81 17.21
CA LYS A 169 -38.09 -6.41 18.35
C LYS A 169 -38.25 -7.90 18.06
N MET A 170 -37.74 -8.75 18.94
CA MET A 170 -38.11 -10.17 18.93
C MET A 170 -39.62 -10.27 19.23
N GLY A 171 -40.35 -10.94 18.34
CA GLY A 171 -41.77 -11.27 18.48
C GLY A 171 -42.72 -10.46 17.58
N GLN A 172 -43.02 -11.01 16.40
CA GLN A 172 -44.20 -10.79 15.54
C GLN A 172 -44.83 -9.39 15.49
N GLN A 173 -44.11 -8.41 14.92
CA GLN A 173 -44.62 -7.44 13.92
C GLN A 173 -43.42 -6.58 13.49
N TYR A 174 -42.90 -6.81 12.29
CA TYR A 174 -41.78 -6.03 11.74
C TYR A 174 -42.23 -4.58 11.50
N GLN A 175 -41.74 -3.65 12.33
CA GLN A 175 -41.78 -2.22 12.04
C GLN A 175 -40.34 -1.69 12.10
N SER A 176 -39.66 -1.70 10.96
CA SER A 176 -38.42 -0.97 10.69
C SER A 176 -38.77 0.42 10.12
N GLY A 177 -37.93 1.42 10.38
CA GLY A 177 -38.16 2.79 9.92
C GLY A 177 -36.91 3.65 10.11
N ALA A 178 -36.84 4.79 9.42
CA ALA A 178 -35.78 5.77 9.57
C ALA A 178 -35.94 6.54 10.89
N ALA A 179 -34.85 7.05 11.46
CA ALA A 179 -34.90 8.01 12.56
C ALA A 179 -33.67 8.93 12.53
N LEU A 180 -33.83 10.13 13.07
CA LEU A 180 -32.79 11.12 13.24
C LEU A 180 -32.26 11.05 14.68
N LEU A 181 -30.96 10.80 14.84
CA LEU A 181 -30.25 10.90 16.11
C LEU A 181 -29.67 12.31 16.25
N VAL A 182 -29.92 12.94 17.40
CA VAL A 182 -29.29 14.18 17.82
C VAL A 182 -28.41 13.86 19.03
N ILE A 183 -27.16 14.33 18.97
CA ILE A 183 -26.19 14.26 20.05
C ILE A 183 -26.02 15.68 20.57
N LEU A 184 -26.22 15.86 21.88
CA LEU A 184 -26.14 17.15 22.56
C LEU A 184 -25.00 17.09 23.56
N ALA A 185 -24.11 18.07 23.50
CA ALA A 185 -22.93 18.16 24.36
C ALA A 185 -23.00 19.49 25.14
N PRO A 186 -23.63 19.53 26.34
CA PRO A 186 -23.67 20.74 27.14
C PRO A 186 -22.28 21.12 27.66
N ILE A 187 -21.78 22.27 27.20
CA ILE A 187 -20.48 22.82 27.59
C ILE A 187 -20.71 24.05 28.48
N LYS A 188 -20.14 24.05 29.68
CA LYS A 188 -20.16 25.20 30.61
C LYS A 188 -18.83 25.95 30.63
N ASP A 189 -17.74 25.21 30.46
CA ASP A 189 -16.37 25.70 30.53
C ASP A 189 -15.58 25.11 29.36
N MET A 190 -14.95 25.98 28.57
CA MET A 190 -14.15 25.60 27.42
C MET A 190 -12.83 24.92 27.83
N GLN A 191 -12.43 25.03 29.09
CA GLN A 191 -11.26 24.35 29.66
C GLN A 191 -11.55 22.94 30.15
N ALA A 192 -12.80 22.47 30.07
CA ALA A 192 -13.16 21.14 30.53
C ALA A 192 -12.46 20.04 29.71
N THR A 193 -11.98 19.02 30.40
CA THR A 193 -11.29 17.86 29.80
C THR A 193 -12.25 16.73 29.41
N GLU A 194 -13.50 16.78 29.86
CA GLU A 194 -14.53 15.79 29.58
C GLU A 194 -15.86 16.48 29.31
N VAL A 195 -16.64 15.94 28.36
CA VAL A 195 -17.96 16.45 27.99
C VAL A 195 -18.99 15.33 28.08
N THR A 196 -20.08 15.60 28.80
CA THR A 196 -21.21 14.68 28.86
C THR A 196 -22.02 14.79 27.59
N HIS A 197 -22.42 13.66 27.01
CA HIS A 197 -23.25 13.62 25.81
C HIS A 197 -24.65 13.14 26.18
N GLN A 198 -25.65 13.90 25.78
CA GLN A 198 -27.06 13.56 25.85
C GLN A 198 -27.56 13.20 24.47
N PHE A 199 -28.53 12.29 24.37
CA PHE A 199 -29.04 11.81 23.10
C PHE A 199 -30.54 12.06 22.98
N ALA A 200 -30.98 12.40 21.77
CA ALA A 200 -32.38 12.52 21.42
C ALA A 200 -32.63 11.87 20.05
N ILE A 201 -33.79 11.24 19.89
CA ILE A 201 -34.13 10.49 18.69
C ILE A 201 -35.49 10.95 18.20
N ALA A 202 -35.57 11.35 16.93
CA ALA A 202 -36.83 11.57 16.22
C ALA A 202 -37.08 10.41 15.26
N PHE A 203 -38.11 9.62 15.54
CA PHE A 203 -38.51 8.51 14.68
C PHE A 203 -39.14 9.03 13.38
N ASN A 204 -39.11 8.21 12.34
CA ASN A 204 -39.70 8.47 11.01
C ASN A 204 -39.11 9.63 10.21
N TYR A 205 -38.14 10.39 10.72
CA TYR A 205 -37.40 11.34 9.88
C TYR A 205 -36.64 10.61 8.77
N PRO A 206 -36.61 11.08 7.50
CA PRO A 206 -37.13 12.36 7.00
C PRO A 206 -38.59 12.31 6.48
N TYR A 207 -39.33 11.23 6.73
CA TYR A 207 -40.70 11.05 6.25
C TYR A 207 -41.75 11.89 6.99
N GLU A 208 -41.36 12.53 8.11
CA GLU A 208 -42.14 13.55 8.82
C GLU A 208 -41.46 14.92 8.63
N SER A 209 -42.24 15.93 8.26
CA SER A 209 -41.75 17.29 8.01
C SER A 209 -41.26 18.00 9.28
N GLU A 210 -41.73 17.58 10.45
CA GLU A 210 -41.36 18.11 11.76
C GLU A 210 -40.90 16.95 12.65
N PRO A 211 -39.59 16.80 12.90
CA PRO A 211 -39.07 15.66 13.66
C PRO A 211 -39.44 15.76 15.14
N HIS A 212 -40.25 14.81 15.63
CA HIS A 212 -40.59 14.73 17.05
C HIS A 212 -39.50 14.02 17.87
N PHE A 213 -38.63 14.80 18.52
CA PHE A 213 -37.56 14.26 19.33
C PHE A 213 -38.03 13.69 20.68
N THR A 214 -37.48 12.53 21.00
CA THR A 214 -37.64 11.83 22.27
C THR A 214 -36.27 11.64 22.92
N SER A 215 -36.14 11.93 24.22
CA SER A 215 -34.88 11.71 24.93
C SER A 215 -34.46 10.23 24.88
N ALA A 216 -33.16 9.99 24.79
CA ALA A 216 -32.57 8.67 24.70
C ALA A 216 -31.32 8.54 25.58
N GLU A 217 -31.17 7.38 26.22
CA GLU A 217 -29.99 7.00 27.00
C GLU A 217 -29.20 5.94 26.23
N PHE A 218 -27.90 6.16 26.04
CA PHE A 218 -26.99 5.17 25.47
C PHE A 218 -26.67 4.09 26.50
N LEU A 219 -26.87 2.82 26.16
CA LEU A 219 -26.67 1.68 27.07
C LEU A 219 -25.37 0.94 26.80
N ALA A 220 -25.14 0.47 25.57
CA ALA A 220 -23.98 -0.36 25.21
C ALA A 220 -23.80 -0.49 23.69
N ILE A 221 -22.66 -1.05 23.29
CA ILE A 221 -22.41 -1.57 21.93
C ILE A 221 -22.49 -3.12 21.99
N GLU A 222 -23.40 -3.74 21.22
CA GLU A 222 -23.51 -5.23 21.15
C GLU A 222 -22.46 -5.85 20.20
N SER A 223 -22.37 -7.20 20.16
CA SER A 223 -21.36 -7.98 19.40
C SER A 223 -21.31 -7.68 17.91
N ASP A 224 -22.41 -7.18 17.36
CA ASP A 224 -22.58 -6.91 15.94
C ASP A 224 -22.43 -5.40 15.64
N ASN A 225 -21.78 -4.65 16.55
CA ASN A 225 -21.60 -3.19 16.53
C ASN A 225 -22.89 -2.36 16.64
N PHE A 226 -23.97 -2.90 17.22
CA PHE A 226 -25.21 -2.15 17.43
C PHE A 226 -25.12 -1.20 18.63
N TRP A 227 -25.50 0.06 18.44
CA TRP A 227 -25.67 1.03 19.53
C TRP A 227 -27.04 0.85 20.16
N LEU A 228 -27.07 0.42 21.41
CA LEU A 228 -28.30 0.23 22.16
C LEU A 228 -28.70 1.53 22.85
N PHE A 229 -29.86 2.07 22.48
CA PHE A 229 -30.45 3.22 23.16
C PHE A 229 -31.77 2.88 23.83
N LYS A 230 -32.05 3.54 24.95
CA LYS A 230 -33.34 3.48 25.63
C LYS A 230 -34.03 4.82 25.47
N SER A 231 -35.16 4.88 24.75
CA SER A 231 -35.93 6.11 24.58
C SER A 231 -37.00 6.29 25.67
N PHE A 232 -37.20 7.53 26.09
CA PHE A 232 -38.19 7.92 27.10
C PHE A 232 -39.27 8.79 26.46
N PRO A 233 -40.41 8.22 26.02
CA PRO A 233 -41.50 8.98 25.42
C PRO A 233 -42.09 10.00 26.39
N LYS A 234 -42.54 11.16 25.87
CA LYS A 234 -43.17 12.24 26.66
C LYS A 234 -44.57 11.91 27.20
N SER A 235 -45.25 10.90 26.65
CA SER A 235 -46.59 10.49 27.12
C SER A 235 -46.52 9.28 28.06
N THR A 236 -47.52 9.13 28.94
CA THR A 236 -47.69 8.06 29.96
C THR A 236 -47.77 6.62 29.41
N VAL A 237 -47.46 6.41 28.14
CA VAL A 237 -47.36 5.11 27.51
C VAL A 237 -45.96 4.56 27.74
N SER A 238 -45.89 3.44 28.47
CA SER A 238 -44.72 2.61 28.80
C SER A 238 -43.41 2.92 28.05
N THR A 239 -42.33 3.04 28.82
CA THR A 239 -40.93 3.16 28.35
C THR A 239 -40.66 2.11 27.27
N ARG A 240 -40.43 2.57 26.02
CA ARG A 240 -40.12 1.67 24.91
C ARG A 240 -38.62 1.49 24.84
N GLN A 241 -38.11 0.38 25.38
CA GLN A 241 -36.76 -0.07 25.01
C GLN A 241 -36.77 -0.48 23.54
N GLY A 242 -35.84 0.08 22.77
CA GLY A 242 -35.64 -0.23 21.36
C GLY A 242 -34.19 -0.60 21.12
N LYS A 243 -33.94 -1.71 20.45
CA LYS A 243 -32.62 -1.91 19.82
C LYS A 243 -32.53 -0.96 18.66
N PHE A 244 -31.40 -0.28 18.49
CA PHE A 244 -31.18 0.57 17.33
C PHE A 244 -30.01 0.04 16.51
N VAL A 245 -30.26 -0.09 15.22
CA VAL A 245 -29.29 -0.51 14.23
C VAL A 245 -28.73 0.73 13.58
N GLN A 246 -27.42 0.92 13.63
CA GLN A 246 -26.74 1.71 12.61
C GLN A 246 -26.65 0.80 11.37
N CYS A 247 -27.53 1.00 10.38
CA CYS A 247 -27.41 0.24 9.13
C CYS A 247 -26.64 1.06 8.11
N ILE A 248 -25.39 0.66 7.86
CA ILE A 248 -24.87 0.54 6.49
C ILE A 248 -24.23 -0.84 6.42
N GLY A 249 -24.81 -1.66 5.56
CA GLY A 249 -24.72 -3.11 5.57
C GLY A 249 -26.11 -3.62 5.24
N TRP A 250 -26.54 -3.39 4.00
CA TRP A 250 -27.55 -4.27 3.45
C TRP A 250 -26.91 -5.67 3.53
N GLU A 251 -27.52 -6.59 4.29
CA GLU A 251 -27.27 -8.01 4.12
C GLU A 251 -27.93 -8.43 2.79
N ALA A 252 -27.44 -7.87 1.68
CA ALA A 252 -27.28 -8.69 0.52
C ALA A 252 -26.03 -9.42 0.92
N THR A 253 -26.21 -10.70 1.15
CA THR A 253 -25.56 -11.61 0.23
C THR A 253 -25.72 -11.01 -1.19
N LEU A 254 -24.85 -10.05 -1.55
CA LEU A 254 -24.40 -9.95 -2.92
C LEU A 254 -24.04 -11.40 -3.16
N THR A 255 -24.59 -12.00 -4.19
CA THR A 255 -24.49 -13.44 -4.50
C THR A 255 -23.04 -13.92 -4.68
N THR A 256 -22.09 -13.10 -4.29
CA THR A 256 -20.67 -13.14 -4.43
C THR A 256 -20.07 -13.04 -2.99
N PRO A 257 -19.44 -14.11 -2.46
CA PRO A 257 -18.92 -14.20 -1.08
C PRO A 257 -17.66 -13.33 -0.78
N TRP A 258 -17.51 -12.16 -1.39
CA TRP A 258 -16.24 -11.42 -1.44
C TRP A 258 -16.17 -10.18 -0.53
N LEU A 259 -17.25 -9.80 0.15
CA LEU A 259 -17.36 -8.48 0.76
C LEU A 259 -18.13 -8.49 2.09
N ASN A 260 -17.47 -8.07 3.19
CA ASN A 260 -18.12 -7.84 4.49
C ASN A 260 -17.87 -6.38 4.91
N PRO A 261 -18.85 -5.46 4.76
CA PRO A 261 -18.72 -4.10 5.28
C PRO A 261 -18.90 -4.08 6.80
N THR A 262 -18.02 -3.37 7.52
CA THR A 262 -18.19 -3.09 8.95
C THR A 262 -17.99 -1.61 9.20
N LEU A 263 -18.96 -0.97 9.87
CA LEU A 263 -18.90 0.44 10.27
C LEU A 263 -18.71 0.57 11.78
N LYS A 264 -17.70 1.33 12.18
CA LYS A 264 -17.49 1.78 13.56
C LYS A 264 -17.61 3.30 13.59
N LEU A 265 -18.03 3.86 14.71
CA LEU A 265 -18.01 5.30 14.97
C LEU A 265 -17.23 5.48 16.28
N SER A 266 -16.11 6.19 16.24
CA SER A 266 -15.32 6.49 17.44
C SER A 266 -15.51 7.95 17.84
N THR A 267 -16.25 8.20 18.91
CA THR A 267 -16.22 9.49 19.63
C THR A 267 -15.14 9.38 20.71
N GLY A 268 -13.95 9.92 20.43
CA GLY A 268 -12.84 9.95 21.38
C GLY A 268 -13.07 10.93 22.53
N SER A 269 -12.37 10.72 23.66
CA SER A 269 -12.31 11.66 24.78
C SER A 269 -11.30 12.77 24.45
N TYR A 270 -11.79 13.89 23.94
CA TYR A 270 -10.97 15.06 23.59
C TYR A 270 -11.35 16.27 24.46
N GLN A 271 -10.41 17.20 24.66
CA GLN A 271 -10.68 18.47 25.35
C GLN A 271 -11.69 19.32 24.57
N VAL A 272 -12.53 20.10 25.26
CA VAL A 272 -13.61 20.90 24.64
C VAL A 272 -13.12 21.84 23.53
N ILE A 273 -12.04 22.60 23.77
CA ILE A 273 -11.45 23.50 22.78
C ILE A 273 -10.88 22.71 21.59
N GLN A 274 -10.34 21.51 21.81
CA GLN A 274 -9.89 20.64 20.72
C GLN A 274 -11.06 20.10 19.89
N GLN A 275 -12.19 19.76 20.52
CA GLN A 275 -13.41 19.32 19.82
C GLN A 275 -14.03 20.42 18.95
N LEU A 276 -13.91 21.69 19.35
CA LEU A 276 -14.42 22.82 18.56
C LEU A 276 -13.40 23.27 17.50
N ASN A 277 -12.09 23.24 17.79
CA ASN A 277 -11.02 23.62 16.84
C ASN A 277 -10.79 22.59 15.72
N TRP A 278 -10.80 21.30 16.02
CA TRP A 278 -10.58 20.25 15.02
C TRP A 278 -11.86 19.83 14.31
N GLY A 279 -12.97 20.54 14.54
CA GLY A 279 -14.25 20.08 14.07
C GLY A 279 -14.68 18.77 14.72
N THR A 280 -15.92 18.36 14.44
CA THR A 280 -16.33 17.00 14.76
C THR A 280 -15.59 16.07 13.79
N GLU A 281 -14.53 15.39 14.25
CA GLU A 281 -13.86 14.36 13.45
C GLU A 281 -14.79 13.15 13.31
N TRP A 282 -15.52 13.08 12.20
CA TRP A 282 -16.37 11.95 11.91
C TRP A 282 -15.51 10.80 11.34
N HIS A 283 -15.06 9.91 12.22
CA HIS A 283 -14.49 8.64 11.81
C HIS A 283 -15.60 7.67 11.43
N ALA A 284 -15.85 7.52 10.13
CA ALA A 284 -16.80 6.55 9.62
C ALA A 284 -16.07 5.57 8.69
N PHE A 285 -15.67 4.45 9.29
CA PHE A 285 -14.96 3.33 8.67
C PHE A 285 -15.94 2.50 7.83
N ALA A 286 -15.95 2.52 6.50
CA ALA A 286 -16.61 1.42 5.76
C ALA A 286 -15.51 0.47 5.28
N SER A 287 -15.22 -0.56 6.07
CA SER A 287 -14.14 -1.49 5.74
C SER A 287 -14.65 -2.58 4.81
N LEU A 288 -14.14 -2.61 3.58
CA LEU A 288 -14.32 -3.73 2.66
C LEU A 288 -13.26 -4.78 2.97
N HIS A 289 -13.69 -5.99 3.30
CA HIS A 289 -12.77 -7.10 3.54
C HIS A 289 -12.56 -7.90 2.26
N ASP A 290 -11.37 -7.79 1.66
CA ASP A 290 -10.93 -8.68 0.58
C ASP A 290 -10.79 -10.11 1.14
N SER A 291 -11.85 -10.92 0.97
CA SER A 291 -11.89 -12.30 1.44
C SER A 291 -10.92 -13.22 0.68
N TRP A 292 -10.37 -12.74 -0.43
CA TRP A 292 -9.43 -13.46 -1.29
C TRP A 292 -8.01 -12.90 -1.22
N ALA A 293 -7.75 -11.95 -0.33
CA ALA A 293 -6.40 -11.45 -0.04
C ALA A 293 -5.39 -12.57 0.27
N TRP A 294 -5.85 -13.74 0.74
CA TRP A 294 -5.00 -14.91 1.01
C TRP A 294 -4.20 -15.36 -0.22
N THR A 295 -4.67 -15.12 -1.45
CA THR A 295 -3.96 -15.53 -2.67
C THR A 295 -2.57 -14.88 -2.76
N HIS A 296 -2.42 -13.67 -2.22
CA HIS A 296 -1.15 -12.93 -2.13
C HIS A 296 -0.15 -13.53 -1.13
N SER A 297 -0.58 -14.49 -0.30
CA SER A 297 0.32 -15.24 0.58
C SER A 297 1.37 -16.07 -0.18
N ILE A 298 1.21 -16.22 -1.50
CA ILE A 298 2.21 -16.81 -2.39
C ILE A 298 3.58 -16.12 -2.26
N HIS A 299 3.61 -14.82 -1.95
CA HIS A 299 4.85 -14.09 -1.70
C HIS A 299 5.61 -14.61 -0.48
N GLY A 300 4.93 -15.22 0.49
CA GLY A 300 5.58 -15.91 1.62
C GLY A 300 6.43 -17.09 1.17
N ILE A 301 5.96 -17.84 0.15
CA ILE A 301 6.75 -18.93 -0.44
C ILE A 301 7.99 -18.37 -1.15
N PHE A 302 7.84 -17.27 -1.90
CA PHE A 302 8.97 -16.61 -2.55
C PHE A 302 9.99 -16.08 -1.54
N ALA A 303 9.54 -15.54 -0.40
CA ALA A 303 10.42 -15.08 0.66
C ALA A 303 11.25 -16.23 1.25
N ILE A 304 10.63 -17.38 1.54
CA ILE A 304 11.33 -18.55 2.07
C ILE A 304 12.36 -19.08 1.08
N ASP A 305 12.00 -19.17 -0.19
CA ASP A 305 12.86 -19.61 -1.29
C ASP A 305 14.11 -18.70 -1.42
N VAL A 306 13.90 -17.38 -1.50
CA VAL A 306 15.01 -16.41 -1.59
C VAL A 306 15.86 -16.41 -0.32
N LEU A 307 15.26 -16.50 0.87
CA LEU A 307 16.01 -16.57 2.13
C LEU A 307 16.91 -17.81 2.19
N PHE A 308 16.42 -18.95 1.71
CA PHE A 308 17.22 -20.16 1.64
C PHE A 308 18.44 -19.97 0.73
N ASP A 309 18.23 -19.46 -0.47
CA ASP A 309 19.32 -19.23 -1.43
C ASP A 309 20.33 -18.18 -0.95
N LEU A 310 19.87 -17.10 -0.33
CA LEU A 310 20.73 -16.11 0.31
C LEU A 310 21.52 -16.73 1.48
N GLY A 311 20.92 -17.66 2.22
CA GLY A 311 21.59 -18.45 3.25
C GLY A 311 22.71 -19.32 2.68
N VAL A 312 22.47 -19.98 1.54
CA VAL A 312 23.50 -20.75 0.82
C VAL A 312 24.62 -19.81 0.32
N LEU A 313 24.28 -18.65 -0.24
CA LEU A 313 25.26 -17.65 -0.65
C LEU A 313 26.13 -17.19 0.53
N PHE A 314 25.49 -16.82 1.64
CA PHE A 314 26.18 -16.40 2.86
C PHE A 314 27.12 -17.49 3.38
N TYR A 315 26.70 -18.76 3.33
CA TYR A 315 27.52 -19.90 3.70
C TYR A 315 28.78 -20.02 2.80
N VAL A 316 28.63 -19.85 1.49
CA VAL A 316 29.76 -19.90 0.54
C VAL A 316 30.73 -18.73 0.75
N ILE A 317 30.20 -17.53 0.99
CA ILE A 317 31.00 -16.34 1.34
C ILE A 317 31.80 -16.61 2.62
N TYR A 318 31.15 -17.14 3.66
CA TYR A 318 31.80 -17.50 4.92
C TYR A 318 32.89 -18.56 4.74
N GLN A 319 32.64 -19.61 3.97
CA GLN A 319 33.66 -20.62 3.66
C GLN A 319 34.90 -20.02 2.99
N ARG A 320 34.71 -19.07 2.07
CA ARG A 320 35.81 -18.40 1.38
C ARG A 320 36.56 -17.43 2.27
N LEU A 321 35.84 -16.69 3.12
CA LEU A 321 36.45 -15.80 4.09
C LEU A 321 37.37 -16.58 5.04
N ARG A 322 36.95 -17.77 5.48
CA ARG A 322 37.80 -18.68 6.28
C ARG A 322 39.04 -19.17 5.55
N LYS A 323 39.05 -19.18 4.22
CA LYS A 323 40.21 -19.52 3.37
C LYS A 323 41.07 -18.28 3.01
N GLY A 324 40.78 -17.11 3.58
CA GLY A 324 41.53 -15.88 3.35
C GLY A 324 41.19 -15.16 2.04
N HIS A 325 40.09 -15.50 1.38
CA HIS A 325 39.67 -14.87 0.12
C HIS A 325 38.36 -14.11 0.31
N LEU A 326 38.38 -12.78 0.11
CA LEU A 326 37.17 -11.97 0.05
C LEU A 326 36.49 -12.16 -1.32
N TRP A 327 35.26 -12.65 -1.31
CA TRP A 327 34.42 -12.81 -2.49
C TRP A 327 32.96 -12.69 -2.08
N VAL A 328 32.20 -11.88 -2.80
CA VAL A 328 30.74 -11.74 -2.65
C VAL A 328 30.14 -12.23 -3.96
N GLY A 329 29.20 -13.18 -3.92
CA GLY A 329 28.53 -13.67 -5.12
C GLY A 329 27.45 -12.71 -5.64
N ASP A 330 26.90 -13.02 -6.81
CA ASP A 330 25.75 -12.29 -7.35
C ASP A 330 24.48 -12.72 -6.60
N ALA A 331 24.04 -11.91 -5.65
CA ALA A 331 22.83 -12.21 -4.88
C ALA A 331 21.57 -12.25 -5.75
N PHE A 332 21.53 -11.54 -6.88
CA PHE A 332 20.36 -11.50 -7.74
C PHE A 332 20.13 -12.79 -8.52
N ALA A 333 21.19 -13.59 -8.73
CA ALA A 333 21.07 -14.92 -9.35
C ALA A 333 20.05 -15.81 -8.61
N THR A 334 19.94 -15.65 -7.30
CA THR A 334 18.96 -16.35 -6.45
C THR A 334 17.50 -15.95 -6.75
N ILE A 335 17.28 -14.72 -7.18
CA ILE A 335 15.95 -14.19 -7.49
C ILE A 335 15.59 -14.49 -8.96
N SER A 336 16.57 -14.37 -9.88
CA SER A 336 16.33 -14.47 -11.32
C SER A 336 15.97 -15.88 -11.81
N ASN A 337 16.48 -16.94 -11.16
CA ASN A 337 16.32 -18.31 -11.66
C ASN A 337 14.85 -18.78 -11.70
N ALA A 338 14.05 -18.38 -10.71
CA ALA A 338 12.63 -18.75 -10.62
C ALA A 338 11.68 -17.66 -11.15
N LEU A 339 12.20 -16.59 -11.75
CA LEU A 339 11.45 -15.34 -11.90
C LEU A 339 10.21 -15.48 -12.80
N LEU A 340 10.34 -16.21 -13.92
CA LEU A 340 9.23 -16.57 -14.82
C LEU A 340 8.12 -17.35 -14.11
N TYR A 341 8.49 -18.34 -13.30
CA TYR A 341 7.52 -19.11 -12.52
C TYR A 341 6.79 -18.23 -11.50
N ARG A 342 7.52 -17.34 -10.81
CA ARG A 342 6.93 -16.38 -9.87
C ARG A 342 5.92 -15.46 -10.57
N GLY A 343 6.24 -14.98 -11.78
CA GLY A 343 5.34 -14.14 -12.57
C GLY A 343 4.04 -14.84 -12.94
N VAL A 344 4.11 -16.10 -13.38
CA VAL A 344 2.92 -16.90 -13.70
C VAL A 344 2.07 -17.14 -12.45
N LEU A 345 2.69 -17.46 -11.32
CA LEU A 345 1.97 -17.68 -10.05
C LEU A 345 1.28 -16.41 -9.56
N VAL A 346 1.93 -15.25 -9.66
CA VAL A 346 1.32 -13.94 -9.31
C VAL A 346 0.16 -13.61 -10.26
N PHE A 347 0.27 -13.95 -11.55
CA PHE A 347 -0.83 -13.80 -12.50
C PHE A 347 -2.04 -14.64 -12.15
N VAL A 348 -1.83 -15.91 -11.84
CA VAL A 348 -2.90 -16.80 -11.38
C VAL A 348 -3.50 -16.29 -10.06
N SER A 349 -2.67 -15.83 -9.11
CA SER A 349 -3.11 -15.23 -7.84
C SER A 349 -4.02 -14.02 -8.06
N ASN A 350 -3.62 -13.09 -8.93
CA ASN A 350 -4.43 -11.92 -9.29
C ASN A 350 -5.73 -12.30 -9.99
N HIS A 351 -5.69 -13.30 -10.87
CA HIS A 351 -6.88 -13.80 -11.53
C HIS A 351 -7.88 -14.43 -10.56
N LEU A 352 -7.39 -15.22 -9.60
CA LEU A 352 -8.21 -15.79 -8.52
C LEU A 352 -8.79 -14.70 -7.60
N ASN A 353 -8.04 -13.62 -7.37
CA ASN A 353 -8.53 -12.45 -6.65
C ASN A 353 -9.47 -11.55 -7.49
N GLY A 354 -9.83 -11.94 -8.72
CA GLY A 354 -10.65 -11.11 -9.62
C GLY A 354 -10.06 -9.72 -9.90
N TYR A 355 -8.73 -9.59 -9.80
CA TYR A 355 -7.97 -8.34 -9.90
C TYR A 355 -8.40 -7.24 -8.91
N TYR A 356 -8.99 -7.62 -7.77
CA TYR A 356 -9.53 -6.67 -6.80
C TYR A 356 -8.47 -5.70 -6.26
N THR A 357 -7.34 -6.22 -5.77
CA THR A 357 -6.22 -5.40 -5.26
C THR A 357 -5.71 -4.36 -6.27
N LEU A 358 -5.61 -4.73 -7.56
CA LEU A 358 -5.19 -3.79 -8.60
C LEU A 358 -6.29 -2.77 -8.93
N THR A 359 -7.56 -3.16 -8.80
CA THR A 359 -8.70 -2.26 -8.98
C THR A 359 -8.75 -1.21 -7.87
N GLU A 360 -8.53 -1.60 -6.61
CA GLU A 360 -8.43 -0.66 -5.49
C GLU A 360 -7.30 0.35 -5.68
N LEU A 361 -6.14 -0.11 -6.16
CA LEU A 361 -5.03 0.79 -6.55
C LEU A 361 -5.47 1.79 -7.62
N CYS A 362 -6.18 1.33 -8.66
CA CYS A 362 -6.65 2.19 -9.75
C CYS A 362 -7.66 3.24 -9.25
N LEU A 363 -8.62 2.83 -8.41
CA LEU A 363 -9.61 3.72 -7.81
C LEU A 363 -8.95 4.74 -6.88
N ALA A 364 -7.95 4.34 -6.10
CA ALA A 364 -7.20 5.26 -5.25
C ALA A 364 -6.48 6.34 -6.08
N ILE A 365 -5.80 5.95 -7.16
CA ILE A 365 -5.13 6.90 -8.07
C ILE A 365 -6.17 7.82 -8.74
N GLY A 366 -7.25 7.27 -9.29
CA GLY A 366 -8.28 8.05 -9.96
C GLY A 366 -9.00 9.03 -9.03
N SER A 367 -9.26 8.60 -7.79
CA SER A 367 -9.86 9.45 -6.76
C SER A 367 -8.94 10.62 -6.37
N GLU A 368 -7.64 10.36 -6.19
CA GLU A 368 -6.65 11.41 -5.92
C GLU A 368 -6.58 12.44 -7.08
N LEU A 369 -6.60 11.98 -8.32
CA LEU A 369 -6.58 12.85 -9.51
C LEU A 369 -7.86 13.67 -9.74
N THR A 370 -8.99 13.21 -9.20
CA THR A 370 -10.29 13.87 -9.32
C THR A 370 -10.63 14.72 -8.10
N GLY A 371 -9.77 14.73 -7.07
CA GLY A 371 -10.06 15.39 -5.80
C GLY A 371 -11.27 14.77 -5.08
N ARG A 372 -11.58 13.51 -5.38
CA ARG A 372 -12.68 12.77 -4.74
C ARG A 372 -12.17 12.12 -3.45
N ARG A 373 -13.07 11.42 -2.77
CA ARG A 373 -12.80 10.77 -1.49
C ARG A 373 -11.68 9.73 -1.61
N SER A 374 -10.67 9.83 -0.74
CA SER A 374 -9.59 8.85 -0.65
C SER A 374 -10.12 7.42 -0.53
N VAL A 375 -9.73 6.56 -1.49
CA VAL A 375 -10.00 5.12 -1.45
C VAL A 375 -8.81 4.45 -0.77
N HIS A 376 -9.07 3.78 0.35
CA HIS A 376 -8.04 3.01 1.04
C HIS A 376 -7.70 1.75 0.25
N TYR A 377 -6.42 1.51 0.02
CA TYR A 377 -5.91 0.26 -0.56
C TYR A 377 -4.57 -0.09 0.11
N ARG A 378 -4.17 -1.36 0.04
CA ARG A 378 -2.88 -1.82 0.59
C ARG A 378 -1.77 -1.75 -0.46
N PRO A 379 -0.86 -0.76 -0.38
CA PRO A 379 0.19 -0.63 -1.37
C PRO A 379 1.16 -1.81 -1.36
N GLU A 380 1.37 -2.50 -0.23
CA GLU A 380 2.29 -3.64 -0.13
C GLU A 380 1.84 -4.82 -1.00
N LEU A 381 0.53 -5.05 -1.12
CA LEU A 381 -0.02 -6.12 -1.95
C LEU A 381 0.21 -5.82 -3.44
N ALA A 382 -0.24 -4.63 -3.88
CA ALA A 382 -0.09 -4.22 -5.27
C ALA A 382 1.38 -4.02 -5.68
N HIS A 383 2.22 -3.50 -4.78
CA HIS A 383 3.65 -3.28 -5.02
C HIS A 383 4.38 -4.58 -5.32
N ALA A 384 4.24 -5.60 -4.47
CA ALA A 384 4.96 -6.86 -4.64
C ALA A 384 4.54 -7.62 -5.91
N ASP A 385 3.24 -7.60 -6.23
CA ASP A 385 2.70 -8.19 -7.45
C ASP A 385 3.26 -7.50 -8.69
N LEU A 386 3.15 -6.16 -8.74
CA LEU A 386 3.62 -5.38 -9.86
C LEU A 386 5.14 -5.42 -9.99
N LEU A 387 5.90 -5.47 -8.89
CA LEU A 387 7.35 -5.65 -8.90
C LEU A 387 7.72 -6.99 -9.53
N THR A 388 7.03 -8.06 -9.12
CA THR A 388 7.28 -9.40 -9.67
C THR A 388 6.98 -9.42 -11.17
N PHE A 389 5.88 -8.81 -11.61
CA PHE A 389 5.58 -8.64 -13.04
C PHE A 389 6.62 -7.80 -13.77
N PHE A 390 7.05 -6.68 -13.18
CA PHE A 390 8.03 -5.79 -13.79
C PHE A 390 9.35 -6.51 -14.02
N LEU A 391 9.86 -7.21 -13.00
CA LEU A 391 11.07 -8.00 -13.13
C LEU A 391 10.92 -9.08 -14.21
N ASN A 392 9.72 -9.67 -14.35
CA ASN A 392 9.45 -10.67 -15.39
C ASN A 392 9.57 -10.09 -16.79
N VAL A 393 8.96 -8.92 -17.01
CA VAL A 393 9.09 -8.21 -18.28
C VAL A 393 10.54 -7.81 -18.53
N THR A 394 11.28 -7.33 -17.53
CA THR A 394 12.71 -7.01 -17.70
C THR A 394 13.54 -8.25 -18.07
N SER A 395 13.24 -9.42 -17.52
CA SER A 395 13.90 -10.68 -17.88
C SER A 395 13.61 -11.06 -19.34
N VAL A 396 12.36 -10.95 -19.80
CA VAL A 396 11.99 -11.19 -21.20
C VAL A 396 12.69 -10.21 -22.14
N LEU A 397 12.75 -8.92 -21.79
CA LEU A 397 13.50 -7.92 -22.54
C LEU A 397 14.99 -8.26 -22.61
N SER A 398 15.58 -8.65 -21.48
CA SER A 398 16.97 -9.08 -21.41
C SER A 398 17.26 -10.26 -22.34
N TYR A 399 16.36 -11.26 -22.37
CA TYR A 399 16.44 -12.40 -23.28
C TYR A 399 16.32 -11.99 -24.75
N PHE A 400 15.31 -11.18 -25.10
CA PHE A 400 15.05 -10.74 -26.46
C PHE A 400 16.20 -9.91 -27.05
N PHE A 401 16.77 -8.99 -26.27
CA PHE A 401 17.90 -8.17 -26.71
C PHE A 401 19.25 -8.88 -26.59
N HIS A 402 19.29 -10.06 -25.97
CA HIS A 402 20.52 -10.77 -25.57
C HIS A 402 21.47 -9.91 -24.73
N GLU A 403 20.89 -9.04 -23.90
CA GLU A 403 21.63 -8.05 -23.11
C GLU A 403 21.23 -8.18 -21.64
N ARG A 404 22.21 -8.40 -20.73
CA ARG A 404 21.95 -8.45 -19.30
C ARG A 404 21.58 -7.06 -18.77
N ILE A 405 20.42 -6.95 -18.14
CA ILE A 405 19.97 -5.75 -17.41
C ILE A 405 20.50 -5.84 -15.98
N ASP A 406 21.03 -4.74 -15.47
CA ASP A 406 21.47 -4.67 -14.08
C ASP A 406 20.25 -4.71 -13.15
N PRO A 407 20.20 -5.63 -12.17
CA PRO A 407 19.08 -5.71 -11.23
C PRO A 407 18.88 -4.43 -10.42
N VAL A 408 19.95 -3.69 -10.09
CA VAL A 408 19.85 -2.39 -9.40
C VAL A 408 19.04 -1.41 -10.24
N LEU A 409 19.34 -1.36 -11.54
CA LEU A 409 18.66 -0.46 -12.47
C LEU A 409 17.21 -0.89 -12.69
N ALA A 410 16.93 -2.19 -12.79
CA ALA A 410 15.57 -2.72 -12.92
C ALA A 410 14.71 -2.39 -11.69
N PHE A 411 15.22 -2.61 -10.47
CA PHE A 411 14.52 -2.24 -9.23
C PHE A 411 14.31 -0.73 -9.14
N ALA A 412 15.34 0.07 -9.40
CA ALA A 412 15.22 1.52 -9.35
C ALA A 412 14.17 2.04 -10.34
N ALA A 413 14.13 1.50 -11.56
CA ALA A 413 13.12 1.87 -12.55
C ALA A 413 11.70 1.53 -12.08
N PHE A 414 11.49 0.37 -11.46
CA PHE A 414 10.20 0.01 -10.89
C PHE A 414 9.81 0.92 -9.73
N GLU A 415 10.70 1.14 -8.76
CA GLU A 415 10.41 1.96 -7.57
C GLU A 415 10.09 3.40 -7.96
N LEU A 416 10.75 3.95 -8.99
CA LEU A 416 10.39 5.24 -9.58
C LEU A 416 8.97 5.21 -10.16
N GLY A 417 8.65 4.17 -10.95
CA GLY A 417 7.33 3.99 -11.55
C GLY A 417 6.21 3.89 -10.52
N PHE A 418 6.43 3.10 -9.46
CA PHE A 418 5.43 2.90 -8.42
C PHE A 418 5.31 4.11 -7.49
N SER A 419 6.43 4.75 -7.11
CA SER A 419 6.41 5.92 -6.22
C SER A 419 5.72 7.12 -6.87
N TYR A 420 5.97 7.36 -8.16
CA TYR A 420 5.39 8.46 -8.93
C TYR A 420 4.15 8.06 -9.73
N ARG A 421 3.49 6.94 -9.38
CA ARG A 421 2.35 6.38 -10.13
C ARG A 421 1.23 7.38 -10.45
N VAL A 422 0.87 8.25 -9.50
CA VAL A 422 -0.18 9.26 -9.69
C VAL A 422 0.26 10.31 -10.72
N ALA A 423 1.47 10.86 -10.55
CA ALA A 423 2.06 11.83 -11.48
C ALA A 423 2.27 11.24 -12.89
N LEU A 424 2.62 9.95 -13.00
CA LEU A 424 2.80 9.28 -14.28
C LEU A 424 1.47 9.04 -15.01
N VAL A 425 0.39 8.75 -14.27
CA VAL A 425 -0.96 8.69 -14.85
C VAL A 425 -1.39 10.08 -15.31
N ASP A 426 -1.19 11.11 -14.48
CA ASP A 426 -1.56 12.49 -14.81
C ASP A 426 -0.81 13.03 -16.05
N ALA A 427 0.47 12.68 -16.19
CA ALA A 427 1.32 13.09 -17.31
C ALA A 427 0.89 12.52 -18.68
N LEU A 428 0.04 11.50 -18.72
CA LEU A 428 -0.38 10.82 -19.96
C LEU A 428 -1.89 10.99 -20.20
N PRO A 429 -2.34 12.02 -20.95
CA PRO A 429 -3.75 12.42 -21.03
C PRO A 429 -4.71 11.30 -21.45
N ALA A 430 -4.29 10.46 -22.37
CA ALA A 430 -5.09 9.35 -22.85
C ALA A 430 -5.34 8.28 -21.77
N LEU A 431 -4.32 7.98 -20.95
CA LEU A 431 -4.43 7.00 -19.87
C LEU A 431 -5.07 7.61 -18.63
N ARG A 432 -4.76 8.87 -18.33
CA ARG A 432 -5.44 9.68 -17.31
C ARG A 432 -6.95 9.62 -17.48
N LYS A 433 -7.44 9.86 -18.71
CA LYS A 433 -8.86 9.82 -19.00
C LYS A 433 -9.49 8.47 -18.64
N VAL A 434 -8.86 7.35 -19.01
CA VAL A 434 -9.38 6.01 -18.68
C VAL A 434 -9.49 5.79 -17.17
N VAL A 435 -8.46 6.19 -16.42
CA VAL A 435 -8.42 6.00 -14.96
C VAL A 435 -9.42 6.93 -14.25
N VAL A 436 -9.51 8.18 -14.69
CA VAL A 436 -10.44 9.18 -14.14
C VAL A 436 -11.88 8.83 -14.47
N ASP A 437 -12.19 8.51 -15.73
CA ASP A 437 -13.55 8.16 -16.16
C ASP A 437 -14.04 6.93 -15.37
N PHE A 438 -13.18 5.92 -15.17
CA PHE A 438 -13.52 4.74 -14.36
C PHE A 438 -13.78 5.09 -12.89
N ALA A 439 -12.95 5.94 -12.29
CA ALA A 439 -13.14 6.36 -10.90
C ALA A 439 -14.38 7.26 -10.71
N GLU A 440 -14.69 8.13 -11.68
CA GLU A 440 -15.92 8.91 -11.65
C GLU A 440 -17.16 8.03 -11.85
N GLU A 441 -17.12 7.06 -12.77
CA GLU A 441 -18.23 6.12 -12.98
C GLU A 441 -18.50 5.29 -11.71
N ASP A 442 -17.45 4.73 -11.09
CA ASP A 442 -17.55 4.03 -9.80
C ASP A 442 -18.14 4.95 -8.71
N TYR A 443 -17.66 6.18 -8.62
CA TYR A 443 -18.20 7.16 -7.68
C TYR A 443 -19.70 7.39 -7.88
N TRP A 444 -20.14 7.62 -9.12
CA TRP A 444 -21.55 7.88 -9.44
C TRP A 444 -22.45 6.65 -9.28
N LEU A 445 -21.93 5.45 -9.53
CA LEU A 445 -22.64 4.19 -9.29
C LEU A 445 -22.98 3.98 -7.81
N GLY A 446 -22.11 4.47 -6.91
CA GLY A 446 -22.39 4.43 -5.48
C GLY A 446 -23.46 5.43 -5.02
N VAL A 447 -23.79 6.45 -5.83
CA VAL A 447 -24.79 7.46 -5.45
C VAL A 447 -26.20 6.89 -5.63
N ILE A 448 -26.98 6.84 -4.54
CA ILE A 448 -28.36 6.35 -4.56
C ILE A 448 -29.28 7.47 -5.04
N ASN A 449 -30.04 7.19 -6.10
CA ASN A 449 -31.15 8.04 -6.53
C ASN A 449 -32.32 7.93 -5.55
N VAL A 450 -32.55 9.01 -4.80
CA VAL A 450 -33.71 9.14 -3.92
C VAL A 450 -34.96 9.54 -4.71
N SER A 451 -36.14 9.15 -4.21
CA SER A 451 -37.40 9.53 -4.87
C SER A 451 -37.57 11.06 -4.85
N PRO A 452 -38.29 11.66 -5.82
CA PRO A 452 -38.54 13.10 -5.83
C PRO A 452 -39.23 13.63 -4.57
N PHE A 453 -39.94 12.76 -3.84
CA PHE A 453 -40.52 13.07 -2.53
C PHE A 453 -39.44 13.17 -1.45
N LEU A 454 -38.55 12.17 -1.37
CA LEU A 454 -37.41 12.17 -0.43
C LEU A 454 -36.45 13.32 -0.70
N ALA A 455 -36.14 13.61 -1.96
CA ALA A 455 -35.27 14.73 -2.36
C ALA A 455 -35.81 16.11 -1.93
N LYS A 456 -37.14 16.27 -1.81
CA LYS A 456 -37.78 17.50 -1.33
C LYS A 456 -37.77 17.63 0.19
N LEU A 457 -37.78 16.51 0.91
CA LEU A 457 -37.76 16.46 2.38
C LEU A 457 -36.35 16.54 2.94
N SER A 458 -35.39 15.95 2.23
CA SER A 458 -33.98 15.97 2.56
C SER A 458 -33.16 15.99 1.26
N PRO A 459 -32.56 17.13 0.87
CA PRO A 459 -31.79 17.25 -0.36
C PRO A 459 -30.42 16.54 -0.31
N MET A 460 -30.20 15.62 0.64
CA MET A 460 -28.93 14.91 0.80
C MET A 460 -28.77 13.79 -0.22
N LYS A 461 -27.54 13.64 -0.74
CA LYS A 461 -27.15 12.54 -1.61
C LYS A 461 -26.54 11.41 -0.77
N PHE A 462 -27.05 10.18 -0.94
CA PHE A 462 -26.50 9.00 -0.27
C PHE A 462 -25.48 8.32 -1.17
N TRP A 463 -24.36 7.89 -0.59
CA TRP A 463 -23.39 7.04 -1.26
C TRP A 463 -23.30 5.69 -0.54
N THR A 464 -23.39 4.59 -1.28
CA THR A 464 -23.31 3.22 -0.77
C THR A 464 -22.30 2.39 -1.55
N ILE A 465 -21.79 1.36 -0.89
CA ILE A 465 -21.05 0.28 -1.55
C ILE A 465 -21.96 -0.40 -2.57
N HIS A 466 -21.40 -0.71 -3.73
CA HIS A 466 -22.07 -1.33 -4.85
C HIS A 466 -21.14 -2.34 -5.52
N GLU A 467 -21.69 -3.19 -6.38
CA GLU A 467 -20.89 -4.13 -7.16
C GLU A 467 -20.32 -3.45 -8.40
N ILE A 468 -19.00 -3.56 -8.59
CA ILE A 468 -18.35 -3.15 -9.83
C ILE A 468 -18.61 -4.22 -10.89
N THR A 469 -19.59 -3.96 -11.74
CA THR A 469 -20.00 -4.83 -12.87
C THR A 469 -19.28 -4.50 -14.18
N VAL A 470 -18.57 -3.36 -14.21
CA VAL A 470 -17.80 -2.90 -15.38
C VAL A 470 -16.50 -3.70 -15.54
N ASP A 471 -16.06 -3.94 -16.79
CA ASP A 471 -14.80 -4.63 -17.05
C ASP A 471 -13.59 -3.80 -16.58
N ARG A 472 -12.88 -4.34 -15.59
CA ARG A 472 -11.77 -3.68 -14.90
C ARG A 472 -10.45 -3.79 -15.67
N LYS A 473 -10.38 -4.63 -16.70
CA LYS A 473 -9.12 -4.92 -17.41
C LYS A 473 -8.53 -3.68 -18.04
N THR A 474 -9.36 -2.84 -18.66
CA THR A 474 -8.89 -1.64 -19.36
C THR A 474 -8.20 -0.68 -18.39
N VAL A 475 -8.84 -0.37 -17.26
CA VAL A 475 -8.25 0.53 -16.26
C VAL A 475 -6.98 -0.06 -15.62
N VAL A 476 -6.98 -1.37 -15.31
CA VAL A 476 -5.81 -2.04 -14.75
C VAL A 476 -4.63 -2.01 -15.74
N ILE A 477 -4.86 -2.35 -17.01
CA ILE A 477 -3.81 -2.33 -18.04
C ILE A 477 -3.27 -0.92 -18.23
N SER A 478 -4.14 0.09 -18.32
CA SER A 478 -3.74 1.50 -18.45
C SER A 478 -2.85 1.96 -17.29
N THR A 479 -3.25 1.66 -16.06
CA THR A 479 -2.47 2.00 -14.86
C THR A 479 -1.13 1.27 -14.82
N VAL A 480 -1.10 -0.03 -15.16
CA VAL A 480 0.15 -0.81 -15.23
C VAL A 480 1.10 -0.24 -16.29
N ILE A 481 0.59 0.17 -17.46
CA ILE A 481 1.41 0.82 -18.50
C ILE A 481 2.05 2.12 -17.98
N CYS A 482 1.29 2.95 -17.26
CA CYS A 482 1.82 4.16 -16.64
C CYS A 482 2.94 3.85 -15.64
N ILE A 483 2.70 2.90 -14.72
CA ILE A 483 3.68 2.48 -13.71
C ILE A 483 4.92 1.88 -14.38
N PHE A 484 4.77 1.16 -15.48
CA PHE A 484 5.86 0.50 -16.19
C PHE A 484 6.58 1.42 -17.17
N SER A 485 6.14 2.67 -17.33
CA SER A 485 6.74 3.64 -18.26
C SER A 485 8.25 3.86 -18.09
N PRO A 486 8.87 3.80 -16.87
CA PRO A 486 10.32 3.87 -16.72
C PRO A 486 11.09 2.74 -17.42
N MET A 487 10.42 1.65 -17.82
CA MET A 487 10.99 0.59 -18.65
C MET A 487 11.48 1.11 -20.01
N MET A 488 10.91 2.20 -20.52
CA MET A 488 11.42 2.86 -21.74
C MET A 488 12.86 3.35 -21.56
N CYS A 489 13.21 3.86 -20.37
CA CYS A 489 14.58 4.23 -20.06
C CYS A 489 15.52 3.01 -20.06
N LEU A 490 15.06 1.86 -19.57
CA LEU A 490 15.82 0.60 -19.65
C LEU A 490 16.04 0.15 -21.10
N ALA A 491 15.01 0.24 -21.95
CA ALA A 491 15.12 -0.11 -23.36
C ALA A 491 16.11 0.81 -24.10
N VAL A 492 16.05 2.12 -23.85
CA VAL A 492 17.01 3.09 -24.39
C VAL A 492 18.43 2.80 -23.91
N TYR A 493 18.60 2.50 -22.61
CA TYR A 493 19.89 2.10 -22.05
C TYR A 493 20.47 0.86 -22.75
N ILE A 494 19.65 -0.16 -23.01
CA ILE A 494 20.06 -1.36 -23.75
C ILE A 494 20.51 -1.00 -25.17
N LEU A 495 19.73 -0.18 -25.88
CA LEU A 495 20.04 0.26 -27.24
C LEU A 495 21.36 1.03 -27.30
N ILE A 496 21.57 2.01 -26.41
CA ILE A 496 22.82 2.78 -26.32
C ILE A 496 24.00 1.84 -26.08
N ARG A 497 23.89 0.93 -25.12
CA ARG A 497 24.95 -0.03 -24.81
C ARG A 497 25.30 -0.91 -26.00
N LYS A 498 24.29 -1.32 -26.78
CA LYS A 498 24.47 -2.14 -27.98
C LYS A 498 25.14 -1.37 -29.11
N ILE A 499 24.76 -0.10 -29.33
CA ILE A 499 25.39 0.79 -30.30
C ILE A 499 26.87 1.00 -29.95
N ILE A 500 27.18 1.32 -28.68
CA ILE A 500 28.55 1.49 -28.21
C ILE A 500 29.36 0.22 -28.48
N ARG A 501 28.84 -0.96 -28.16
CA ARG A 501 29.52 -2.24 -28.41
C ARG A 501 29.82 -2.47 -29.89
N HIS A 502 28.87 -2.14 -30.78
CA HIS A 502 29.06 -2.28 -32.22
C HIS A 502 30.16 -1.33 -32.74
N SER A 503 30.12 -0.05 -32.35
CA SER A 503 31.14 0.93 -32.74
C SER A 503 32.53 0.59 -32.18
N THR A 504 32.60 0.00 -30.98
CA THR A 504 33.87 -0.46 -30.39
C THR A 504 34.38 -1.77 -31.01
N GLN A 505 33.56 -2.50 -31.78
CA GLN A 505 33.99 -3.68 -32.52
C GLN A 505 34.65 -3.31 -33.87
N GLU A 506 34.23 -2.21 -34.48
CA GLU A 506 34.79 -1.70 -35.75
C GLU A 506 36.12 -0.96 -35.56
N CYS A 507 36.30 -0.29 -34.41
CA CYS A 507 37.60 0.22 -33.99
C CYS A 507 38.33 -0.88 -33.20
N GLY A 508 39.44 -1.43 -33.70
CA GLY A 508 40.18 -2.58 -33.14
C GLY A 508 40.79 -2.44 -31.73
N PHE A 509 40.12 -1.78 -30.79
CA PHE A 509 40.53 -1.57 -29.41
C PHE A 509 39.94 -2.64 -28.48
N LYS A 510 40.38 -3.89 -28.66
CA LYS A 510 40.12 -4.96 -27.70
C LYS A 510 41.03 -4.81 -26.48
N GLN A 511 40.61 -4.03 -25.47
CA GLN A 511 40.80 -4.42 -24.05
C GLN A 511 40.26 -3.46 -22.98
N ALA A 512 39.93 -2.19 -23.26
CA ALA A 512 39.56 -1.27 -22.16
C ALA A 512 38.06 -1.17 -21.81
N LEU A 513 37.14 -1.53 -22.73
CA LEU A 513 35.69 -1.40 -22.50
C LEU A 513 34.98 -2.73 -22.20
N ARG A 514 35.75 -3.80 -21.96
CA ARG A 514 35.20 -5.10 -21.52
C ARG A 514 34.79 -5.12 -20.04
N GLY A 515 34.99 -4.01 -19.32
CA GLY A 515 34.74 -3.86 -17.88
C GLY A 515 33.31 -3.51 -17.46
N ASP A 516 32.41 -3.13 -18.38
CA ASP A 516 31.07 -2.62 -18.01
C ASP A 516 29.98 -3.69 -17.89
N SER A 517 30.36 -4.95 -17.85
CA SER A 517 29.55 -6.03 -17.33
C SER A 517 30.34 -6.56 -16.15
N GLY A 518 29.93 -6.27 -14.91
CA GLY A 518 30.63 -6.61 -13.64
C GLY A 518 30.94 -8.11 -13.40
N TYR A 519 30.85 -8.93 -14.44
CA TYR A 519 31.12 -10.35 -14.51
C TYR A 519 32.11 -10.64 -15.65
N ASP A 520 33.38 -10.85 -15.29
CA ASP A 520 34.33 -11.53 -16.16
C ASP A 520 33.90 -13.00 -16.28
N ASN A 521 33.05 -13.33 -17.26
CA ASN A 521 32.51 -14.69 -17.37
C ASN A 521 33.57 -15.73 -17.73
N TYR A 522 34.67 -15.31 -18.36
CA TYR A 522 35.71 -16.21 -18.83
C TYR A 522 37.11 -15.64 -18.61
N LEU A 523 37.99 -16.47 -18.06
CA LEU A 523 39.41 -16.19 -17.92
C LEU A 523 40.18 -16.95 -18.99
N PHE A 524 40.98 -16.25 -19.79
CA PHE A 524 41.90 -16.88 -20.74
C PHE A 524 43.26 -17.09 -20.08
N ARG A 525 43.66 -18.35 -19.91
CA ARG A 525 44.99 -18.72 -19.40
C ARG A 525 45.57 -19.83 -20.27
N ASN A 526 46.79 -19.65 -20.77
CA ASN A 526 47.50 -20.65 -21.59
C ASN A 526 46.71 -21.15 -22.81
N ARG A 527 46.11 -20.24 -23.59
CA ARG A 527 45.24 -20.55 -24.76
C ARG A 527 44.00 -21.41 -24.45
N LYS A 528 43.67 -21.64 -23.17
CA LYS A 528 42.44 -22.30 -22.73
C LYS A 528 41.50 -21.29 -22.05
N ARG A 529 40.19 -21.48 -22.24
CA ARG A 529 39.12 -20.63 -21.69
C ARG A 529 38.57 -21.30 -20.44
N TYR A 530 38.66 -20.64 -19.30
CA TYR A 530 38.10 -21.11 -18.03
C TYR A 530 36.88 -20.30 -17.65
N ALA A 531 35.84 -20.93 -17.13
CA ALA A 531 34.76 -20.23 -16.45
C ALA A 531 35.28 -19.63 -15.15
N SER A 532 35.02 -18.34 -14.93
CA SER A 532 35.37 -17.70 -13.66
C SER A 532 34.46 -18.19 -12.53
N ILE A 533 34.87 -17.94 -11.29
CA ILE A 533 34.07 -18.25 -10.09
C ILE A 533 32.70 -17.58 -10.17
N ASP A 534 32.66 -16.34 -10.68
CA ASP A 534 31.43 -15.59 -10.85
C ASP A 534 30.54 -16.15 -11.96
N ALA A 535 31.13 -16.72 -13.01
CA ALA A 535 30.38 -17.36 -14.08
C ALA A 535 29.71 -18.65 -13.61
N VAL A 536 30.38 -19.42 -12.74
CA VAL A 536 29.81 -20.64 -12.16
C VAL A 536 28.61 -20.29 -11.28
N TYR A 537 28.78 -19.38 -10.33
CA TYR A 537 27.71 -19.01 -9.42
C TYR A 537 26.60 -18.20 -10.09
N GLY A 538 26.95 -17.20 -10.90
CA GLY A 538 25.99 -16.32 -11.58
C GLY A 538 25.19 -17.00 -12.69
N ASN A 539 25.58 -18.20 -13.12
CA ASN A 539 24.74 -19.07 -13.97
C ASN A 539 23.97 -20.12 -13.14
N GLY A 540 23.92 -19.97 -11.82
CA GLY A 540 23.11 -20.79 -10.93
C GLY A 540 23.74 -22.11 -10.50
N TYR A 541 25.07 -22.24 -10.44
CA TYR A 541 25.73 -23.49 -10.02
C TYR A 541 26.65 -23.34 -8.80
N LEU A 542 26.76 -24.43 -8.03
CA LEU A 542 27.66 -24.61 -6.91
C LEU A 542 28.46 -25.89 -7.06
N ILE A 543 29.62 -25.93 -6.42
CA ILE A 543 30.50 -27.10 -6.42
C ILE A 543 30.47 -27.74 -5.03
N ALA A 544 30.05 -29.00 -4.96
CA ALA A 544 30.13 -29.81 -3.75
C ALA A 544 31.44 -30.61 -3.73
N ASN A 545 32.33 -30.25 -2.80
CA ASN A 545 33.61 -30.90 -2.52
C ASN A 545 34.49 -31.18 -3.76
N HIS A 546 34.52 -30.26 -4.74
CA HIS A 546 35.26 -30.40 -5.99
C HIS A 546 34.89 -31.63 -6.85
N LYS A 547 33.79 -32.33 -6.54
CA LYS A 547 33.37 -33.56 -7.23
C LYS A 547 32.10 -33.36 -8.06
N TYR A 548 31.16 -32.60 -7.53
CA TYR A 548 29.84 -32.41 -8.16
C TYR A 548 29.58 -30.94 -8.42
N LEU A 549 29.07 -30.65 -9.61
CA LEU A 549 28.47 -29.38 -9.98
C LEU A 549 26.96 -29.52 -9.85
N VAL A 550 26.37 -28.76 -8.93
CA VAL A 550 24.98 -28.84 -8.52
C VAL A 550 24.31 -27.50 -8.81
N ALA A 551 23.11 -27.52 -9.40
CA ALA A 551 22.34 -26.29 -9.58
C ALA A 551 21.92 -25.73 -8.21
N THR A 552 22.00 -24.41 -8.05
CA THR A 552 21.63 -23.68 -6.83
C THR A 552 20.18 -23.93 -6.44
N GLU A 553 19.26 -23.86 -7.41
CA GLU A 553 17.83 -24.15 -7.26
C GLU A 553 17.54 -25.58 -6.75
N ASP A 554 18.43 -26.54 -7.04
CA ASP A 554 18.25 -27.92 -6.63
C ASP A 554 18.77 -28.19 -5.21
N ILE A 555 19.53 -27.28 -4.59
CA ILE A 555 20.17 -27.53 -3.29
C ILE A 555 19.12 -27.81 -2.20
N PHE A 556 18.03 -27.05 -2.17
CA PHE A 556 16.93 -27.29 -1.23
C PHE A 556 16.33 -28.68 -1.43
N SER A 557 16.02 -29.03 -2.67
CA SER A 557 15.44 -30.32 -3.04
C SER A 557 16.40 -31.49 -2.73
N VAL A 558 17.71 -31.32 -2.95
CA VAL A 558 18.74 -32.31 -2.58
C VAL A 558 18.78 -32.52 -1.07
N LEU A 559 18.74 -31.45 -0.28
CA LEU A 559 18.72 -31.54 1.19
C LEU A 559 17.44 -32.22 1.70
N ALA A 560 16.29 -31.82 1.17
CA ALA A 560 15.00 -32.39 1.52
C ALA A 560 14.90 -33.89 1.16
N MET A 561 15.33 -34.28 -0.05
CA MET A 561 15.39 -35.69 -0.47
C MET A 561 16.30 -36.51 0.45
N LYS A 562 17.38 -35.91 0.95
CA LYS A 562 18.35 -36.59 1.80
C LYS A 562 17.88 -36.73 3.25
N LEU A 563 17.21 -35.71 3.79
CA LEU A 563 16.61 -35.73 5.13
C LEU A 563 15.44 -36.72 5.19
N THR A 564 14.53 -36.66 4.22
CA THR A 564 13.34 -37.52 4.16
C THR A 564 13.66 -38.94 3.68
N ARG A 565 14.78 -39.13 2.99
CA ARG A 565 15.14 -40.36 2.25
C ARG A 565 14.13 -40.73 1.16
N VAL A 566 13.27 -39.80 0.75
CA VAL A 566 12.26 -39.97 -0.30
C VAL A 566 12.67 -39.17 -1.52
N ARG A 567 12.53 -39.77 -2.70
CA ARG A 567 12.72 -39.07 -3.98
C ARG A 567 11.37 -38.56 -4.46
N PHE A 568 11.19 -37.24 -4.38
CA PHE A 568 9.97 -36.59 -4.86
C PHE A 568 10.18 -35.80 -6.17
N THR A 569 11.43 -35.59 -6.60
CA THR A 569 11.74 -34.95 -7.89
C THR A 569 13.00 -35.54 -8.54
N ASN A 570 13.18 -35.30 -9.83
CA ASN A 570 14.33 -35.75 -10.62
C ASN A 570 15.37 -34.65 -10.68
N ILE A 571 16.44 -34.79 -9.88
CA ILE A 571 17.54 -33.82 -9.82
C ILE A 571 18.74 -34.39 -10.58
N TYR A 572 19.40 -33.55 -11.36
CA TYR A 572 20.57 -33.93 -12.15
C TYR A 572 21.79 -33.12 -11.72
N VAL A 573 22.94 -33.77 -11.56
CA VAL A 573 24.22 -33.14 -11.19
C VAL A 573 25.31 -33.56 -12.14
N TYR A 574 26.27 -32.67 -12.39
CA TYR A 574 27.41 -32.99 -13.25
C TYR A 574 28.63 -33.38 -12.40
N THR A 575 29.40 -34.34 -12.89
CA THR A 575 30.66 -34.72 -12.23
C THR A 575 31.82 -33.87 -12.77
N ILE A 576 32.68 -33.42 -11.86
CA ILE A 576 33.87 -32.63 -12.19
C ILE A 576 35.03 -33.60 -12.45
N LEU A 577 35.68 -33.42 -13.59
CA LEU A 577 36.80 -34.23 -14.04
C LEU A 577 38.11 -33.75 -13.39
N PRO A 578 39.14 -34.61 -13.26
CA PRO A 578 40.43 -34.23 -12.67
C PRO A 578 41.16 -33.07 -13.37
N ASN A 579 40.85 -32.83 -14.65
CA ASN A 579 41.39 -31.72 -15.43
C ASN A 579 40.66 -30.38 -15.20
N GLY A 580 39.67 -30.34 -14.29
CA GLY A 580 38.83 -29.17 -14.01
C GLY A 580 37.65 -28.98 -14.95
N GLY A 581 37.48 -29.86 -15.94
CA GLY A 581 36.33 -29.86 -16.85
C GLY A 581 35.08 -30.48 -16.22
N VAL A 582 33.93 -30.24 -16.83
CA VAL A 582 32.64 -30.80 -16.40
C VAL A 582 32.25 -31.93 -17.34
N ASN A 583 31.80 -33.06 -16.80
CA ASN A 583 31.30 -34.17 -17.61
C ASN A 583 30.06 -33.72 -18.41
N GLN A 584 29.93 -34.15 -19.66
CA GLN A 584 28.81 -33.76 -20.52
C GLN A 584 27.50 -34.44 -20.12
N THR A 585 27.58 -35.62 -19.49
CA THR A 585 26.40 -36.38 -19.07
C THR A 585 26.06 -36.06 -17.62
N ALA A 586 24.84 -35.58 -17.39
CA ALA A 586 24.34 -35.34 -16.04
C ALA A 586 23.96 -36.67 -15.37
N GLN A 587 24.28 -36.79 -14.08
CA GLN A 587 23.94 -37.93 -13.25
C GLN A 587 22.69 -37.64 -12.43
N LEU A 588 21.74 -38.57 -12.45
CA LEU A 588 20.53 -38.51 -11.64
C LEU A 588 20.86 -38.71 -10.13
N VAL A 589 20.36 -37.81 -9.29
CA VAL A 589 20.59 -37.81 -7.84
C VAL A 589 19.56 -38.69 -7.13
N TYR A 590 20.06 -39.52 -6.21
CA TYR A 590 19.29 -40.28 -5.24
C TYR A 590 19.66 -39.80 -3.83
N PRO A 591 18.84 -40.10 -2.79
CA PRO A 591 19.13 -39.70 -1.41
C PRO A 591 20.51 -40.12 -0.87
N ARG A 592 21.16 -41.10 -1.50
CA ARG A 592 22.51 -41.60 -1.15
C ARG A 592 23.62 -41.14 -2.09
N THR A 593 23.33 -40.44 -3.19
CA THR A 593 24.31 -40.12 -4.24
C THR A 593 25.40 -39.16 -3.74
N ILE A 594 25.03 -38.11 -3.02
CA ILE A 594 25.99 -37.12 -2.49
C ILE A 594 26.09 -37.32 -0.98
N PRO A 595 27.28 -37.59 -0.40
CA PRO A 595 27.44 -37.76 1.05
C PRO A 595 27.36 -36.43 1.81
N TRP A 596 27.07 -36.46 3.12
CA TRP A 596 26.93 -35.22 3.94
C TRP A 596 28.23 -34.42 3.99
N SER A 597 29.37 -35.12 4.02
CA SER A 597 30.69 -34.52 3.90
C SER A 597 30.84 -33.69 2.63
N ASP A 598 30.25 -34.10 1.51
CA ASP A 598 30.43 -33.38 0.25
C ASP A 598 29.54 -32.13 0.19
N LEU A 599 28.32 -32.18 0.76
CA LEU A 599 27.43 -31.01 0.91
C LEU A 599 27.93 -30.01 1.97
N ALA A 600 28.65 -30.48 3.00
CA ALA A 600 29.28 -29.59 3.97
C ALA A 600 30.47 -28.79 3.37
N HIS A 601 30.88 -29.10 2.14
CA HIS A 601 31.95 -28.40 1.42
C HIS A 601 31.42 -27.80 0.12
N LEU A 602 30.30 -27.07 0.21
CA LEU A 602 29.79 -26.26 -0.88
C LEU A 602 30.68 -25.03 -1.09
N GLY A 603 31.03 -24.78 -2.35
CA GLY A 603 31.81 -23.62 -2.73
C GLY A 603 31.75 -23.32 -4.22
N VAL A 604 32.63 -22.44 -4.65
CA VAL A 604 32.74 -21.97 -6.03
C VAL A 604 34.20 -21.97 -6.46
N VAL A 605 34.49 -22.48 -7.66
CA VAL A 605 35.85 -22.72 -8.18
C VAL A 605 35.85 -22.45 -9.68
N LYS A 606 37.02 -22.13 -10.25
CA LYS A 606 37.18 -22.00 -11.70
C LYS A 606 37.02 -23.37 -12.37
N LEU A 607 36.30 -23.41 -13.48
CA LEU A 607 36.11 -24.63 -14.29
C LEU A 607 36.77 -24.46 -15.67
N ALA A 608 37.28 -25.56 -16.23
CA ALA A 608 38.08 -25.60 -17.45
C ALA A 608 37.28 -25.94 -18.70
#